data_AF-A0A7L3J936-F1
#
_entry.id   AF-A0A7L3J936-F1
#
_cell.length_a   1.000
_cell.length_b   1.000
_cell.length_c   1.000
_cell.angle_alpha   90.00
_cell.angle_beta   90.00
_cell.angle_gamma   90.00
#
_symmetry.space_group_name_H-M   'P 1'
#
loop_
_entity.id
_entity.type
_entity.pdbx_description
1 polymer ?
#
loop_
_entity_poly.entity_id
_entity_poly.type
_entity_poly.pdbx_seq_one_letter_code
_entity_poly.pdbx_strand_id
1 'polypeptide(L)'
;WDLVCSYRQLRQMAQSIYMAGVLVGALVLGGLSDRFGRKAMLMWSYLQLGVMGTCTAFAPNYASYCVFRFAGGMALSGFGLSIACLVVEWIPTPYRAITVAITGFAYTLGQILLAGVAYAVPHWRWLQLTVSLPFFVFLLYSWWLAESARWLVLSGRAERAVKVLQRVARINKRKEEGEKITVEILRSNMKEELAGLKSSYTISDLVRTPVIRHIFFCLSIVWFSISFSYYGLAMDLQNFGVSIYLIQVIFGAVDFPAKVVVTISLSYIGRRVSLMVALFLAGLVIIANIFVSTELQTVRTALAVIGKGCLSASFNCVFLYTTELYPTPIRQTGLGFGSTMARVGGIVAPLVKMMDEYYPFLPPAVYGVAPVVAAVAAGFLPETLNMPLPDTIEEVE
;
A
#
# COMPACT_ATOMS: atom_id res chain seq x y z
N TRP A 1 24.90 -16.23 -4.46
CA TRP A 1 24.41 -17.45 -3.83
C TRP A 1 23.51 -18.13 -4.82
N ASP A 2 23.84 -19.36 -5.19
CA ASP A 2 23.00 -20.14 -6.08
C ASP A 2 21.88 -20.74 -5.22
N LEU A 3 20.87 -19.91 -4.93
CA LEU A 3 19.62 -20.31 -4.27
C LEU A 3 18.73 -21.12 -5.22
N VAL A 4 19.35 -22.03 -5.98
CA VAL A 4 18.74 -22.90 -6.97
C VAL A 4 18.55 -24.28 -6.33
N CYS A 5 17.56 -25.05 -6.79
CA CYS A 5 17.25 -26.38 -6.28
C CYS A 5 16.76 -26.37 -4.81
N SER A 6 17.50 -26.94 -3.87
CA SER A 6 17.10 -27.18 -2.47
C SER A 6 16.89 -25.94 -1.61
N TYR A 7 17.27 -24.76 -2.10
CA TYR A 7 17.17 -23.48 -1.38
C TYR A 7 16.08 -22.55 -1.94
N ARG A 8 15.19 -23.02 -2.81
CA ARG A 8 14.10 -22.21 -3.37
C ARG A 8 13.16 -21.66 -2.29
N GLN A 9 12.91 -22.43 -1.24
CA GLN A 9 12.19 -22.01 -0.04
C GLN A 9 12.78 -20.76 0.62
N LEU A 10 14.11 -20.58 0.58
CA LEU A 10 14.77 -19.41 1.14
C LEU A 10 14.43 -18.12 0.37
N ARG A 11 14.11 -18.19 -0.92
CA ARG A 11 13.63 -17.02 -1.68
C ARG A 11 12.27 -16.55 -1.16
N GLN A 12 11.36 -17.49 -0.91
CA GLN A 12 10.03 -17.19 -0.39
C GLN A 12 10.10 -16.64 1.03
N MET A 13 10.91 -17.27 1.89
CA MET A 13 11.14 -16.81 3.25
C MET A 13 11.73 -15.39 3.29
N ALA A 14 12.67 -15.06 2.39
CA ALA A 14 13.21 -13.70 2.31
C ALA A 14 12.15 -12.66 1.90
N GLN A 15 11.17 -13.03 1.07
CA GLN A 15 10.04 -12.16 0.74
C GLN A 15 9.10 -11.98 1.94
N SER A 16 8.77 -13.05 2.67
CA SER A 16 7.98 -12.94 3.90
C SER A 16 8.66 -12.07 4.95
N ILE A 17 9.98 -12.19 5.11
CA ILE A 17 10.80 -11.34 5.99
C ILE A 17 10.75 -9.88 5.54
N TYR A 18 10.86 -9.62 4.23
CA TYR A 18 10.69 -8.26 3.69
C TYR A 18 9.31 -7.68 4.04
N MET A 19 8.24 -8.46 3.85
CA MET A 19 6.87 -8.03 4.17
C MET A 19 6.64 -7.83 5.68
N ALA A 20 7.28 -8.65 6.53
CA ALA A 20 7.30 -8.46 7.97
C ALA A 20 7.99 -7.13 8.34
N GLY A 21 9.10 -6.82 7.67
CA GLY A 21 9.75 -5.51 7.77
C GLY A 21 8.81 -4.37 7.41
N VAL A 22 8.05 -4.49 6.32
CA VAL A 22 7.05 -3.48 5.91
C VAL A 22 5.98 -3.27 6.98
N LEU A 23 5.48 -4.34 7.61
CA LEU A 23 4.52 -4.25 8.71
C LEU A 23 5.12 -3.54 9.94
N VAL A 24 6.28 -4.01 10.40
CA VAL A 24 6.95 -3.44 11.58
C VAL A 24 7.32 -1.98 11.34
N GLY A 25 7.79 -1.64 10.14
CA GLY A 25 8.10 -0.26 9.78
C GLY A 25 6.86 0.63 9.75
N ALA A 26 5.70 0.12 9.32
CA ALA A 26 4.48 0.92 9.32
C ALA A 26 4.06 1.30 10.76
N LEU A 27 4.20 0.36 11.70
CA LEU A 27 3.92 0.61 13.12
C LEU A 27 4.95 1.53 13.77
N VAL A 28 6.24 1.24 13.57
CA VAL A 28 7.34 1.96 14.23
C VAL A 28 7.60 3.31 13.56
N LEU A 29 7.91 3.32 12.27
CA LEU A 29 8.24 4.55 11.54
C LEU A 29 7.00 5.43 11.33
N GLY A 30 5.80 4.86 11.25
CA GLY A 30 4.54 5.61 11.26
C GLY A 30 4.38 6.40 12.56
N GLY A 31 4.47 5.72 13.72
CA GLY A 31 4.39 6.40 15.03
C GLY A 31 5.54 7.39 15.27
N LEU A 32 6.75 7.11 14.76
CA LEU A 32 7.86 8.06 14.82
C LEU A 32 7.63 9.27 13.91
N SER A 33 6.94 9.12 12.78
CA SER A 33 6.58 10.23 11.88
C SER A 33 5.67 11.23 12.58
N ASP A 34 4.75 10.77 13.41
CA ASP A 34 3.90 11.65 14.22
C ASP A 34 4.70 12.41 15.28
N ARG A 35 5.81 11.86 15.79
CA ARG A 35 6.62 12.47 16.86
C ARG A 35 7.74 13.38 16.34
N PHE A 36 8.41 12.97 15.27
CA PHE A 36 9.61 13.64 14.74
C PHE A 36 9.35 14.49 13.50
N GLY A 37 8.18 14.33 12.86
CA GLY A 37 7.78 15.07 11.68
C GLY A 37 7.90 14.24 10.40
N ARG A 38 7.14 14.64 9.38
CA ARG A 38 6.99 13.90 8.13
C ARG A 38 8.27 13.97 7.30
N LYS A 39 8.88 15.14 7.17
CA LYS A 39 10.13 15.34 6.41
C LYS A 39 11.29 14.59 7.05
N ALA A 40 11.43 14.65 8.37
CA ALA A 40 12.49 13.94 9.09
C ALA A 40 12.45 12.44 8.83
N MET A 41 11.25 11.84 8.96
CA MET A 41 11.07 10.42 8.68
C MET A 41 11.22 10.06 7.21
N LEU A 42 10.84 10.94 6.28
CA LEU A 42 11.09 10.75 4.86
C LEU A 42 12.60 10.69 4.55
N MET A 43 13.38 11.65 5.08
CA MET A 43 14.84 11.67 4.94
C MET A 43 15.48 10.41 5.52
N TRP A 44 15.09 10.02 6.74
CA TRP A 44 15.57 8.79 7.36
C TRP A 44 15.25 7.55 6.51
N SER A 45 14.03 7.47 5.98
CA SER A 45 13.59 6.34 5.15
C SER A 45 14.37 6.26 3.84
N TYR A 46 14.69 7.39 3.19
CA TYR A 46 15.54 7.40 2.00
C TYR A 46 16.96 6.94 2.30
N LEU A 47 17.56 7.44 3.38
CA LEU A 47 18.88 7.01 3.82
C LEU A 47 18.88 5.50 4.11
N GLN A 48 17.90 5.02 4.87
CA GLN A 48 17.77 3.60 5.22
C GLN A 48 17.54 2.74 3.97
N LEU A 49 16.71 3.15 3.00
CA LEU A 49 16.52 2.43 1.73
C LEU A 49 17.81 2.35 0.92
N GLY A 50 18.53 3.47 0.77
CA GLY A 50 19.78 3.52 0.01
C GLY A 50 20.87 2.65 0.65
N VAL A 51 21.08 2.79 1.97
CA VAL A 51 22.10 2.02 2.70
C VAL A 51 21.73 0.54 2.73
N MET A 52 20.53 0.16 3.17
CA MET A 52 20.14 -1.24 3.26
C MET A 52 20.07 -1.91 1.89
N GLY A 53 19.64 -1.18 0.85
CA GLY A 53 19.65 -1.67 -0.53
C GLY A 53 21.07 -1.93 -1.06
N THR A 54 22.02 -1.04 -0.75
CA THR A 54 23.44 -1.22 -1.09
C THR A 54 24.04 -2.40 -0.33
N CYS A 55 23.79 -2.50 0.98
CA CYS A 55 24.22 -3.63 1.80
C CYS A 55 23.63 -4.96 1.31
N THR A 56 22.38 -4.97 0.84
CA THR A 56 21.72 -6.16 0.26
C THR A 56 22.47 -6.68 -0.98
N ALA A 57 23.00 -5.79 -1.82
CA ALA A 57 23.76 -6.19 -3.00
C ALA A 57 25.11 -6.83 -2.66
N PHE A 58 25.76 -6.35 -1.58
CA PHE A 58 27.06 -6.84 -1.11
C PHE A 58 26.96 -7.85 0.04
N ALA A 59 25.76 -8.33 0.37
CA ALA A 59 25.59 -9.21 1.50
C ALA A 59 26.45 -10.49 1.33
N PRO A 60 27.20 -10.89 2.37
CA PRO A 60 28.10 -12.05 2.31
C PRO A 60 27.37 -13.39 2.47
N ASN A 61 26.32 -13.43 3.29
CA ASN A 61 25.54 -14.63 3.56
C ASN A 61 24.02 -14.37 3.58
N TYR A 62 23.22 -15.43 3.54
CA TYR A 62 21.76 -15.33 3.48
C TYR A 62 21.14 -14.66 4.72
N ALA A 63 21.68 -14.89 5.92
CA ALA A 63 21.18 -14.24 7.13
C ALA A 63 21.33 -12.71 7.06
N SER A 64 22.50 -12.22 6.65
CA SER A 64 22.74 -10.78 6.43
C SER A 64 21.81 -10.21 5.34
N TYR A 65 21.57 -10.96 4.27
CA TYR A 65 20.60 -10.59 3.24
C TYR A 65 19.19 -10.41 3.81
N CYS A 66 18.72 -11.36 4.63
CA CYS A 66 17.41 -11.28 5.28
C CYS A 66 17.30 -10.07 6.22
N VAL A 67 18.34 -9.79 7.00
CA VAL A 67 18.37 -8.60 7.89
C VAL A 67 18.27 -7.31 7.08
N PHE A 68 19.06 -7.17 6.01
CA PHE A 68 19.00 -5.97 5.16
C PHE A 68 17.67 -5.85 4.41
N ARG A 69 17.09 -6.96 3.97
CA ARG A 69 15.75 -6.98 3.35
C ARG A 69 14.67 -6.59 4.35
N PHE A 70 14.72 -7.10 5.59
CA PHE A 70 13.79 -6.70 6.65
C PHE A 70 13.88 -5.19 6.92
N ALA A 71 15.09 -4.67 7.13
CA ALA A 71 15.33 -3.25 7.37
C ALA A 71 14.95 -2.37 6.16
N GLY A 72 15.17 -2.85 4.92
CA GLY A 72 14.71 -2.19 3.70
C GLY A 72 13.19 -2.17 3.58
N GLY A 73 12.51 -3.26 3.97
CA GLY A 73 11.04 -3.31 4.06
C GLY A 73 10.49 -2.30 5.06
N MET A 74 11.12 -2.17 6.23
CA MET A 74 10.77 -1.13 7.20
C MET A 74 10.87 0.25 6.57
N ALA A 75 11.99 0.55 5.90
CA ALA A 75 12.22 1.84 5.27
C ALA A 75 11.21 2.15 4.16
N LEU A 76 10.78 1.16 3.37
CA LEU A 76 9.74 1.34 2.34
C LEU A 76 8.43 1.85 2.95
N SER A 77 8.01 1.27 4.07
CA SER A 77 6.78 1.70 4.76
C SER A 77 6.88 3.12 5.33
N GLY A 78 8.02 3.46 5.95
CA GLY A 78 8.26 4.80 6.48
C GLY A 78 8.28 5.87 5.39
N PHE A 79 8.90 5.56 4.25
CA PHE A 79 8.87 6.38 3.04
C PHE A 79 7.43 6.60 2.56
N GLY A 80 6.67 5.51 2.35
CA GLY A 80 5.32 5.57 1.80
C GLY A 80 4.35 6.36 2.68
N LEU A 81 4.37 6.10 3.99
CA LEU A 81 3.53 6.82 4.96
C LEU A 81 3.87 8.31 5.02
N SER A 82 5.16 8.65 5.09
CA SER A 82 5.61 10.04 5.20
C SER A 82 5.25 10.86 3.96
N ILE A 83 5.41 10.29 2.76
CA ILE A 83 5.02 10.94 1.51
C ILE A 83 3.51 11.10 1.40
N ALA A 84 2.73 10.09 1.76
CA ALA A 84 1.27 10.17 1.71
C ALA A 84 0.75 11.30 2.63
N CYS A 85 1.27 11.39 3.85
CA CYS A 85 0.96 12.49 4.76
C CYS A 85 1.37 13.85 4.20
N LEU A 86 2.60 14.00 3.70
CA LEU A 86 3.07 15.27 3.14
C LEU A 86 2.22 15.74 1.96
N VAL A 87 1.86 14.84 1.05
CA VAL A 87 1.01 15.14 -0.10
C VAL A 87 -0.36 15.65 0.36
N VAL A 88 -1.01 14.96 1.30
CA VAL A 88 -2.33 15.38 1.79
C VAL A 88 -2.26 16.70 2.57
N GLU A 89 -1.22 16.88 3.38
CA GLU A 89 -1.08 18.05 4.25
C GLU A 89 -0.67 19.32 3.49
N TRP A 90 0.02 19.21 2.35
CA TRP A 90 0.43 20.36 1.53
C TRP A 90 -0.55 20.70 0.40
N ILE A 91 -1.28 19.72 -0.12
CA ILE A 91 -2.12 19.94 -1.30
C ILE A 91 -3.51 20.42 -0.88
N PRO A 92 -4.05 21.48 -1.52
CA PRO A 92 -5.40 21.94 -1.25
C PRO A 92 -6.44 20.84 -1.52
N THR A 93 -7.48 20.80 -0.69
CA THR A 93 -8.56 19.80 -0.74
C THR A 93 -9.07 19.44 -2.13
N PRO A 94 -9.40 20.39 -3.04
CA PRO A 94 -9.95 20.05 -4.37
C PRO A 94 -8.98 19.26 -5.26
N TYR A 95 -7.66 19.40 -5.06
CA TYR A 95 -6.65 18.74 -5.88
C TYR A 95 -6.10 17.44 -5.26
N ARG A 96 -6.40 17.16 -3.99
CA ARG A 96 -5.85 16.00 -3.26
C ARG A 96 -6.15 14.67 -3.96
N ALA A 97 -7.38 14.46 -4.40
CA ALA A 97 -7.79 13.22 -5.05
C ALA A 97 -6.97 12.95 -6.31
N ILE A 98 -6.78 13.97 -7.15
CA ILE A 98 -5.99 13.89 -8.37
C ILE A 98 -4.53 13.58 -8.05
N THR A 99 -3.92 14.26 -7.06
CA THR A 99 -2.51 14.01 -6.73
C THR A 99 -2.27 12.63 -6.11
N VAL A 100 -3.19 12.15 -5.28
CA VAL A 100 -3.14 10.76 -4.78
C VAL A 100 -3.24 9.77 -5.93
N ALA A 101 -4.14 10.00 -6.90
CA ALA A 101 -4.26 9.16 -8.10
C ALA A 101 -2.96 9.17 -8.94
N ILE A 102 -2.35 10.34 -9.16
CA ILE A 102 -1.05 10.46 -9.85
C ILE A 102 0.03 9.64 -9.16
N THR A 103 0.06 9.66 -7.82
CA THR A 103 1.00 8.84 -7.03
C THR A 103 0.79 7.34 -7.27
N GLY A 104 -0.48 6.91 -7.37
CA GLY A 104 -0.84 5.54 -7.72
C GLY A 104 -0.41 5.12 -9.13
N PHE A 105 -0.45 6.03 -10.11
CA PHE A 105 0.05 5.78 -11.46
C PHE A 105 1.58 5.77 -11.52
N ALA A 106 2.26 6.61 -10.73
CA ALA A 106 3.71 6.58 -10.61
C ALA A 106 4.23 5.23 -10.09
N TYR A 107 3.51 4.58 -9.19
CA TYR A 107 3.83 3.22 -8.74
C TYR A 107 3.76 2.21 -9.89
N THR A 108 2.69 2.24 -10.70
CA THR A 108 2.53 1.36 -11.85
C THR A 108 3.60 1.61 -12.92
N LEU A 109 3.94 2.87 -13.17
CA LEU A 109 5.05 3.23 -14.07
C LEU A 109 6.39 2.70 -13.54
N GLY A 110 6.65 2.84 -12.24
CA GLY A 110 7.83 2.29 -11.58
C GLY A 110 7.96 0.78 -11.74
N GLN A 111 6.84 0.04 -11.67
CA GLN A 111 6.82 -1.41 -11.92
C GLN A 111 7.26 -1.76 -13.35
N ILE A 112 6.77 -1.02 -14.35
CA ILE A 112 7.12 -1.22 -15.77
C ILE A 112 8.58 -0.85 -16.02
N LEU A 113 9.03 0.30 -15.50
CA LEU A 113 10.42 0.74 -15.61
C LEU A 113 11.38 -0.27 -14.97
N LEU A 114 11.04 -0.81 -13.79
CA LEU A 114 11.84 -1.83 -13.11
C LEU A 114 12.03 -3.08 -13.98
N ALA A 115 11.00 -3.50 -14.72
CA ALA A 115 11.11 -4.63 -15.64
C ALA A 115 12.11 -4.35 -16.78
N GLY A 116 12.10 -3.12 -17.32
CA GLY A 116 13.07 -2.70 -18.34
C GLY A 116 14.50 -2.62 -17.81
N VAL A 117 14.70 -2.06 -16.62
CA VAL A 117 16.03 -2.02 -15.96
C VAL A 117 16.52 -3.44 -15.65
N ALA A 118 15.64 -4.33 -15.19
CA ALA A 118 15.99 -5.71 -14.91
C ALA A 118 16.35 -6.51 -16.17
N TYR A 119 15.74 -6.18 -17.31
CA TYR A 119 16.12 -6.74 -18.61
C TYR A 119 17.52 -6.26 -19.05
N ALA A 120 17.84 -4.98 -18.84
CA ALA A 120 19.14 -4.40 -19.19
C ALA A 120 20.27 -4.81 -18.22
N VAL A 121 19.96 -5.08 -16.96
CA VAL A 121 20.91 -5.47 -15.91
C VAL A 121 20.49 -6.82 -15.30
N PRO A 122 20.85 -7.94 -15.93
CA PRO A 122 20.35 -9.26 -15.53
C PRO A 122 20.91 -9.73 -14.18
N HIS A 123 22.11 -9.26 -13.80
CA HIS A 123 22.75 -9.69 -12.57
C HIS A 123 22.11 -9.00 -11.35
N TRP A 124 21.49 -9.78 -10.48
CA TRP A 124 20.65 -9.28 -9.38
C TRP A 124 21.34 -8.31 -8.42
N ARG A 125 22.66 -8.46 -8.17
CA ARG A 125 23.41 -7.54 -7.30
C ARG A 125 23.53 -6.15 -7.91
N TRP A 126 23.87 -6.09 -9.20
CA TRP A 126 23.96 -4.84 -9.94
C TRP A 126 22.58 -4.22 -10.12
N LEU A 127 21.54 -5.02 -10.36
CA LEU A 127 20.16 -4.55 -10.39
C LEU A 127 19.74 -3.92 -9.05
N GLN A 128 20.04 -4.58 -7.93
CA GLN A 128 19.76 -4.06 -6.60
C GLN A 128 20.49 -2.73 -6.35
N LEU A 129 21.76 -2.61 -6.76
CA LEU A 129 22.51 -1.35 -6.66
C LEU A 129 21.89 -0.25 -7.51
N THR A 130 21.62 -0.52 -8.79
CA THR A 130 21.02 0.45 -9.72
C THR A 130 19.70 1.01 -9.19
N VAL A 131 18.87 0.18 -8.54
CA VAL A 131 17.60 0.63 -7.94
C VAL A 131 17.81 1.35 -6.61
N SER A 132 18.88 1.05 -5.87
CA SER A 132 19.13 1.62 -4.54
C SER A 132 19.83 2.98 -4.58
N LEU A 133 20.75 3.19 -5.54
CA LEU A 133 21.55 4.41 -5.63
C LEU A 133 20.73 5.71 -5.82
N PRO A 134 19.62 5.73 -6.60
CA PRO A 134 18.79 6.92 -6.74
C PRO A 134 18.22 7.44 -5.41
N PHE A 135 18.05 6.59 -4.38
CA PHE A 135 17.57 7.04 -3.07
C PHE A 135 18.52 8.00 -2.37
N PHE A 136 19.83 7.92 -2.63
CA PHE A 136 20.78 8.92 -2.11
C PHE A 136 20.60 10.28 -2.78
N VAL A 137 20.27 10.32 -4.08
CA VAL A 137 19.95 11.57 -4.78
C VAL A 137 18.65 12.15 -4.24
N PHE A 138 17.63 11.32 -4.02
CA PHE A 138 16.37 11.75 -3.42
C PHE A 138 16.53 12.23 -1.98
N LEU A 139 17.45 11.64 -1.21
CA LEU A 139 17.84 12.14 0.11
C LEU A 139 18.38 13.57 0.02
N LEU A 140 19.33 13.83 -0.88
CA LEU A 140 19.89 15.18 -1.07
C LEU A 140 18.81 16.18 -1.49
N TYR A 141 17.94 15.79 -2.42
CA TYR A 141 16.82 16.62 -2.86
C TYR A 141 15.82 16.91 -1.74
N SER A 142 15.56 15.93 -0.87
CA SER A 142 14.58 16.05 0.21
C SER A 142 14.93 17.12 1.25
N TRP A 143 16.19 17.59 1.31
CA TRP A 143 16.55 18.75 2.15
C TRP A 143 15.80 20.03 1.78
N TRP A 144 15.45 20.21 0.50
CA TRP A 144 14.67 21.37 0.06
C TRP A 144 13.18 21.28 0.38
N LEU A 145 12.66 20.11 0.72
CA LEU A 145 11.25 19.94 1.05
C LEU A 145 10.86 20.74 2.30
N ALA A 146 9.65 21.27 2.28
CA ALA A 146 9.06 21.94 3.42
C ALA A 146 8.42 20.90 4.36
N GLU A 147 8.67 21.03 5.66
CA GLU A 147 7.99 20.22 6.67
C GLU A 147 6.50 20.60 6.74
N SER A 148 5.64 19.66 7.11
CA SER A 148 4.21 19.92 7.24
C SER A 148 3.89 21.06 8.20
N ALA A 149 3.22 22.09 7.68
CA ALA A 149 2.73 23.20 8.50
C ALA A 149 1.72 22.73 9.54
N ARG A 150 0.82 21.80 9.17
CA ARG A 150 -0.17 21.21 10.05
C ARG A 150 0.49 20.49 11.22
N TRP A 151 1.45 19.61 10.94
CA TRP A 151 2.20 18.88 11.98
C TRP A 151 2.98 19.84 12.90
N LEU A 152 3.59 20.89 12.35
CA LEU A 152 4.33 21.89 13.14
C LEU A 152 3.41 22.62 14.13
N VAL A 153 2.18 22.94 13.74
CA VAL A 153 1.20 23.57 14.64
C VAL A 153 0.74 22.60 15.73
N LEU A 154 0.38 21.37 15.34
CA LEU A 154 -0.04 20.33 16.30
C LEU A 154 1.07 19.95 17.29
N SER A 155 2.33 20.04 16.87
CA SER A 155 3.52 19.81 17.72
C SER A 155 3.93 21.03 18.56
N GLY A 156 3.08 22.08 18.62
CA GLY A 156 3.33 23.30 19.39
C GLY A 156 4.33 24.29 18.78
N ARG A 157 4.84 24.04 17.57
CA ARG A 157 5.85 24.85 16.87
C ARG A 157 5.24 25.80 15.83
N ALA A 158 4.17 26.51 16.20
CA ALA A 158 3.39 27.34 15.29
C ALA A 158 4.21 28.46 14.59
N GLU A 159 5.19 29.05 15.28
CA GLU A 159 6.09 30.06 14.68
C GLU A 159 6.92 29.49 13.52
N ARG A 160 7.39 28.25 13.65
CA ARG A 160 8.10 27.58 12.55
C ARG A 160 7.16 27.28 11.40
N ALA A 161 5.91 26.90 11.69
CA ALA A 161 4.89 26.67 10.67
C ALA A 161 4.66 27.92 9.81
N VAL A 162 4.52 29.10 10.44
CA VAL A 162 4.37 30.38 9.72
C VAL A 162 5.59 30.68 8.83
N LYS A 163 6.82 30.53 9.35
CA LYS A 163 8.04 30.71 8.55
C LYS A 163 8.09 29.78 7.34
N VAL A 164 7.67 28.54 7.51
CA VAL A 164 7.63 27.54 6.42
C VAL A 164 6.56 27.91 5.38
N LEU A 165 5.35 28.28 5.81
CA LEU A 165 4.28 28.73 4.91
C LEU A 165 4.68 29.99 4.13
N GLN A 166 5.31 30.97 4.79
CA GLN A 166 5.85 32.17 4.14
C GLN A 166 6.92 31.84 3.11
N ARG A 167 7.81 30.88 3.39
CA ARG A 167 8.81 30.41 2.42
C ARG A 167 8.13 29.79 1.20
N VAL A 168 7.13 28.93 1.39
CA VAL A 168 6.40 28.30 0.29
C VAL A 168 5.61 29.32 -0.52
N ALA A 169 4.98 30.30 0.14
CA ALA A 169 4.30 31.41 -0.53
C ALA A 169 5.26 32.22 -1.44
N ARG A 170 6.51 32.45 -1.00
CA ARG A 170 7.54 33.07 -1.86
C ARG A 170 7.90 32.21 -3.07
N ILE A 171 8.06 30.90 -2.89
CA ILE A 171 8.34 29.95 -3.99
C ILE A 171 7.20 29.97 -5.01
N ASN A 172 5.96 30.04 -4.53
CA ASN A 172 4.76 30.12 -5.36
C ASN A 172 4.47 31.53 -5.92
N LYS A 173 5.40 32.48 -5.76
CA LYS A 173 5.26 33.88 -6.20
C LYS A 173 4.04 34.62 -5.61
N ARG A 174 3.58 34.20 -4.42
CA ARG A 174 2.47 34.81 -3.66
C ARG A 174 2.96 35.43 -2.35
N LYS A 175 3.99 36.29 -2.43
CA LYS A 175 4.67 36.84 -1.25
C LYS A 175 3.73 37.65 -0.34
N GLU A 176 2.86 38.47 -0.93
CA GLU A 176 1.89 39.30 -0.20
C GLU A 176 0.88 38.48 0.61
N GLU A 177 0.40 37.36 0.06
CA GLU A 177 -0.49 36.45 0.81
C GLU A 177 0.26 35.74 1.94
N GLY A 178 1.53 35.38 1.72
CA GLY A 178 2.38 34.77 2.74
C GLY A 178 2.64 35.68 3.94
N GLU A 179 2.88 36.97 3.71
CA GLU A 179 3.12 37.95 4.77
C GLU A 179 1.91 38.16 5.68
N LYS A 180 0.69 37.94 5.17
CA LYS A 180 -0.56 37.99 5.95
C LYS A 180 -0.73 36.79 6.89
N ILE A 181 0.06 35.71 6.74
CA ILE A 181 -0.06 34.52 7.59
C ILE A 181 0.60 34.82 8.94
N THR A 182 -0.21 35.00 9.99
CA THR A 182 0.24 35.12 11.39
C THR A 182 -0.04 33.85 12.18
N VAL A 183 0.59 33.74 13.35
CA VAL A 183 0.39 32.59 14.26
C VAL A 183 -1.07 32.50 14.74
N GLU A 184 -1.72 33.64 14.99
CA GLU A 184 -3.12 33.69 15.44
C GLU A 184 -4.07 33.16 14.38
N ILE A 185 -3.93 33.63 13.13
CA ILE A 185 -4.77 33.19 12.00
C ILE A 185 -4.59 31.69 11.77
N LEU A 186 -3.35 31.20 11.86
CA LEU A 186 -3.08 29.78 11.68
C LEU A 186 -3.70 28.92 12.80
N ARG A 187 -3.60 29.37 14.06
CA ARG A 187 -4.21 28.67 15.20
C ARG A 187 -5.73 28.73 15.19
N SER A 188 -6.33 29.85 14.78
CA SER A 188 -7.79 29.95 14.67
C SER A 188 -8.33 28.98 13.63
N ASN A 189 -7.66 28.84 12.49
CA ASN A 189 -8.03 27.90 11.43
C ASN A 189 -7.84 26.43 11.82
N MET A 190 -7.04 26.14 12.86
CA MET A 190 -6.79 24.79 13.35
C MET A 190 -7.43 24.48 14.70
N LYS A 191 -8.32 25.36 15.20
CA LYS A 191 -8.89 25.25 16.55
C LYS A 191 -9.63 23.94 16.79
N GLU A 192 -10.41 23.48 15.81
CA GLU A 192 -11.15 22.23 15.87
C GLU A 192 -10.23 21.00 15.90
N GLU A 193 -9.19 20.98 15.06
CA GLU A 193 -8.19 19.90 15.07
C GLU A 193 -7.40 19.85 16.39
N LEU A 194 -7.06 21.01 16.96
CA LEU A 194 -6.41 21.07 18.28
C LEU A 194 -7.32 20.56 19.39
N ALA A 195 -8.63 20.80 19.30
CA ALA A 195 -9.60 20.26 20.26
C ALA A 195 -9.73 18.73 20.15
N GLY A 196 -9.69 18.20 18.93
CA GLY A 196 -9.78 16.77 18.61
C GLY A 196 -8.59 15.92 19.09
N LEU A 197 -7.43 16.53 19.39
CA LEU A 197 -6.29 15.81 20.00
C LEU A 197 -6.63 15.15 21.35
N LYS A 198 -7.71 15.60 22.01
CA LYS A 198 -8.12 15.07 23.33
C LYS A 198 -8.93 13.77 23.25
N SER A 199 -9.49 13.42 22.09
CA SER A 199 -10.26 12.18 21.90
C SER A 199 -9.44 11.16 21.11
N SER A 200 -8.63 10.36 21.80
CA SER A 200 -7.92 9.23 21.17
C SER A 200 -8.82 7.99 21.18
N TYR A 201 -9.33 7.63 20.01
CA TYR A 201 -10.04 6.37 19.81
C TYR A 201 -9.05 5.23 19.60
N THR A 202 -9.32 4.09 20.22
CA THR A 202 -8.40 2.94 20.23
C THR A 202 -8.95 1.82 19.34
N ILE A 203 -8.11 0.86 18.94
CA ILE A 203 -8.52 -0.34 18.20
C ILE A 203 -9.66 -1.09 18.92
N SER A 204 -9.72 -1.02 20.25
CA SER A 204 -10.82 -1.61 21.04
C SER A 204 -12.20 -1.03 20.68
N ASP A 205 -12.28 0.19 20.16
CA ASP A 205 -13.55 0.81 19.76
C ASP A 205 -14.09 0.22 18.45
N LEU A 206 -13.25 -0.44 17.64
CA LEU A 206 -13.67 -1.15 16.41
C LEU A 206 -14.45 -2.45 16.70
N VAL A 207 -14.33 -3.01 17.90
CA VAL A 207 -14.96 -4.27 18.30
C VAL A 207 -16.06 -4.09 19.35
N ARG A 208 -16.32 -2.84 19.75
CA ARG A 208 -17.17 -2.50 20.88
C ARG A 208 -18.66 -2.66 20.57
N THR A 209 -19.09 -2.19 19.41
CA THR A 209 -20.50 -2.20 18.97
C THR A 209 -20.76 -3.35 17.98
N PRO A 210 -21.94 -4.00 18.00
CA PRO A 210 -22.21 -5.19 17.20
C PRO A 210 -22.09 -4.95 15.69
N VAL A 211 -22.58 -3.82 15.16
CA VAL A 211 -22.54 -3.52 13.72
C VAL A 211 -21.12 -3.21 13.26
N ILE A 212 -20.39 -2.37 14.00
CA ILE A 212 -18.98 -2.02 13.67
C ILE A 212 -18.08 -3.26 13.81
N ARG A 213 -18.32 -4.10 14.81
CA ARG A 213 -17.61 -5.37 14.97
C ARG A 213 -17.84 -6.31 13.78
N HIS A 214 -19.06 -6.37 13.27
CA HIS A 214 -19.38 -7.17 12.08
C HIS A 214 -18.66 -6.63 10.83
N ILE A 215 -18.69 -5.31 10.62
CA ILE A 215 -17.93 -4.63 9.56
C ILE A 215 -16.44 -4.92 9.70
N PHE A 216 -15.91 -4.85 10.92
CA PHE A 216 -14.51 -5.09 11.23
C PHE A 216 -14.03 -6.49 10.83
N PHE A 217 -14.78 -7.54 11.20
CA PHE A 217 -14.41 -8.90 10.83
C PHE A 217 -14.49 -9.12 9.31
N CYS A 218 -15.55 -8.64 8.66
CA CYS A 218 -15.71 -8.77 7.21
C CYS A 218 -14.59 -8.06 6.45
N LEU A 219 -14.30 -6.79 6.79
CA LEU A 219 -13.21 -6.05 6.17
C LEU A 219 -11.84 -6.68 6.45
N SER A 220 -11.61 -7.21 7.65
CA SER A 220 -10.34 -7.88 7.97
C SER A 220 -10.07 -9.08 7.07
N ILE A 221 -11.09 -9.91 6.82
CA ILE A 221 -11.01 -11.05 5.89
C ILE A 221 -10.73 -10.56 4.47
N VAL A 222 -11.46 -9.52 4.02
CA VAL A 222 -11.30 -8.96 2.68
C VAL A 222 -9.89 -8.39 2.46
N TRP A 223 -9.40 -7.54 3.36
CA TRP A 223 -8.08 -6.94 3.28
C TRP A 223 -6.96 -7.99 3.26
N PHE A 224 -7.05 -8.99 4.14
CA PHE A 224 -6.13 -10.12 4.16
C PHE A 224 -6.14 -10.87 2.84
N SER A 225 -7.33 -11.26 2.37
CA SER A 225 -7.52 -12.10 1.19
C SER A 225 -7.04 -11.44 -0.10
N ILE A 226 -7.36 -10.15 -0.30
CA ILE A 226 -6.88 -9.38 -1.45
C ILE A 226 -5.36 -9.39 -1.49
N SER A 227 -4.71 -9.01 -0.38
CA SER A 227 -3.25 -8.90 -0.36
C SER A 227 -2.57 -10.26 -0.47
N PHE A 228 -3.11 -11.27 0.20
CA PHE A 228 -2.60 -12.63 0.18
C PHE A 228 -2.59 -13.19 -1.26
N SER A 229 -3.71 -13.05 -1.98
CA SER A 229 -3.84 -13.58 -3.33
C SER A 229 -3.10 -12.73 -4.37
N TYR A 230 -3.04 -11.41 -4.16
CA TYR A 230 -2.26 -10.50 -5.01
C TYR A 230 -0.78 -10.85 -4.99
N TYR A 231 -0.19 -11.02 -3.80
CA TYR A 231 1.20 -11.42 -3.69
C TYR A 231 1.40 -12.88 -4.11
N GLY A 232 0.49 -13.79 -3.79
CA GLY A 232 0.56 -15.18 -4.25
C GLY A 232 0.69 -15.30 -5.77
N LEU A 233 -0.18 -14.59 -6.51
CA LEU A 233 -0.16 -14.57 -7.97
C LEU A 233 1.10 -13.89 -8.52
N ALA A 234 1.55 -12.79 -7.89
CA ALA A 234 2.79 -12.10 -8.27
C ALA A 234 4.06 -12.94 -8.00
N MET A 235 3.99 -13.98 -7.19
CA MET A 235 5.11 -14.89 -6.94
C MET A 235 5.15 -16.07 -7.91
N ASP A 236 4.04 -16.33 -8.62
CA ASP A 236 3.93 -17.41 -9.60
C ASP A 236 4.34 -17.01 -11.03
N LEU A 237 4.90 -15.81 -11.20
CA LEU A 237 5.26 -15.20 -12.50
C LEU A 237 6.10 -16.10 -13.43
N GLN A 238 6.85 -17.06 -12.87
CA GLN A 238 7.71 -17.97 -13.64
C GLN A 238 6.94 -19.08 -14.35
N ASN A 239 5.67 -19.34 -13.98
CA ASN A 239 4.88 -20.47 -14.47
C ASN A 239 3.95 -20.12 -15.64
N PHE A 240 4.02 -18.90 -16.18
CA PHE A 240 3.12 -18.42 -17.24
C PHE A 240 3.71 -18.52 -18.66
N GLY A 241 4.89 -19.12 -18.85
CA GLY A 241 5.47 -19.38 -20.18
C GLY A 241 6.01 -18.15 -20.92
N VAL A 242 5.80 -16.96 -20.38
CA VAL A 242 6.32 -15.68 -20.87
C VAL A 242 7.57 -15.28 -20.07
N SER A 243 8.48 -14.51 -20.66
CA SER A 243 9.65 -14.00 -19.93
C SER A 243 9.21 -13.24 -18.67
N ILE A 244 9.97 -13.40 -17.57
CA ILE A 244 9.67 -12.75 -16.28
C ILE A 244 9.57 -11.22 -16.38
N TYR A 245 10.26 -10.62 -17.34
CA TYR A 245 10.23 -9.18 -17.60
C TYR A 245 8.92 -8.78 -18.29
N LEU A 246 8.51 -9.52 -19.34
CA LEU A 246 7.31 -9.20 -20.09
C LEU A 246 6.04 -9.43 -19.25
N ILE A 247 5.97 -10.50 -18.46
CA ILE A 247 4.83 -10.70 -17.54
C ILE A 247 4.72 -9.56 -16.51
N GLN A 248 5.85 -9.03 -16.02
CA GLN A 248 5.86 -7.90 -15.09
C GLN A 248 5.35 -6.61 -15.74
N VAL A 249 5.68 -6.39 -17.02
CA VAL A 249 5.12 -5.29 -17.83
C VAL A 249 3.63 -5.46 -18.04
N ILE A 250 3.17 -6.67 -18.41
CA ILE A 250 1.73 -6.95 -18.60
C ILE A 250 0.95 -6.75 -17.29
N PHE A 251 1.49 -7.23 -16.17
CA PHE A 251 0.88 -7.02 -14.85
C PHE A 251 0.86 -5.55 -14.46
N GLY A 252 1.88 -4.76 -14.81
CA GLY A 252 1.85 -3.31 -14.65
C GLY A 252 0.78 -2.66 -15.54
N ALA A 253 0.74 -3.03 -16.82
CA ALA A 253 -0.17 -2.47 -17.80
C ALA A 253 -1.65 -2.70 -17.45
N VAL A 254 -2.02 -3.91 -16.99
CA VAL A 254 -3.42 -4.24 -16.63
C VAL A 254 -3.93 -3.44 -15.41
N ASP A 255 -3.02 -2.87 -14.61
CA ASP A 255 -3.37 -2.07 -13.45
C ASP A 255 -4.11 -0.78 -13.83
N PHE A 256 -3.76 -0.18 -14.97
CA PHE A 256 -4.39 1.03 -15.49
C PHE A 256 -5.87 0.83 -15.84
N PRO A 257 -6.24 -0.07 -16.77
CA PRO A 257 -7.64 -0.28 -17.13
C PRO A 257 -8.44 -0.81 -15.93
N ALA A 258 -7.86 -1.65 -15.06
CA ALA A 258 -8.54 -2.12 -13.86
C ALA A 258 -8.95 -0.97 -12.92
N LYS A 259 -8.07 0.02 -12.71
CA LYS A 259 -8.35 1.22 -11.90
C LYS A 259 -9.45 2.10 -12.53
N VAL A 260 -9.47 2.23 -13.86
CA VAL A 260 -10.53 2.99 -14.55
C VAL A 260 -11.88 2.28 -14.44
N VAL A 261 -11.92 0.98 -14.76
CA VAL A 261 -13.12 0.15 -14.70
C VAL A 261 -13.71 0.15 -13.29
N VAL A 262 -12.89 -0.01 -12.26
CA VAL A 262 -13.41 0.00 -10.88
C VAL A 262 -13.94 1.37 -10.48
N THR A 263 -13.28 2.47 -10.88
CA THR A 263 -13.75 3.82 -10.56
C THR A 263 -15.14 4.08 -11.16
N ILE A 264 -15.35 3.66 -12.41
CA ILE A 264 -16.66 3.72 -13.07
C ILE A 264 -17.66 2.82 -12.34
N SER A 265 -17.30 1.55 -12.08
CA SER A 265 -18.16 0.59 -11.38
C SER A 265 -18.63 1.08 -10.00
N LEU A 266 -17.74 1.72 -9.23
CA LEU A 266 -18.05 2.28 -7.91
C LEU A 266 -19.08 3.42 -7.98
N SER A 267 -19.11 4.14 -9.10
CA SER A 267 -19.99 5.29 -9.31
C SER A 267 -21.39 4.87 -9.75
N TYR A 268 -21.52 3.79 -10.53
CA TYR A 268 -22.80 3.36 -11.10
C TYR A 268 -23.43 2.13 -10.44
N ILE A 269 -22.63 1.16 -10.02
CA ILE A 269 -23.10 -0.15 -9.51
C ILE A 269 -23.10 -0.19 -7.98
N GLY A 270 -22.21 0.59 -7.35
CA GLY A 270 -22.04 0.62 -5.89
C GLY A 270 -20.80 -0.13 -5.42
N ARG A 271 -20.43 0.05 -4.15
CA ARG A 271 -19.16 -0.41 -3.58
C ARG A 271 -19.22 -1.90 -3.24
N ARG A 272 -20.32 -2.35 -2.64
CA ARG A 272 -20.49 -3.74 -2.21
C ARG A 272 -20.45 -4.69 -3.40
N VAL A 273 -21.31 -4.43 -4.40
CA VAL A 273 -21.42 -5.30 -5.59
C VAL A 273 -20.12 -5.29 -6.39
N SER A 274 -19.50 -4.12 -6.59
CA SER A 274 -18.21 -4.02 -7.31
C SER A 274 -17.12 -4.84 -6.63
N LEU A 275 -17.02 -4.77 -5.30
CA LEU A 275 -16.02 -5.52 -4.53
C LEU A 275 -16.27 -7.03 -4.61
N MET A 276 -17.52 -7.46 -4.42
CA MET A 276 -17.91 -8.86 -4.48
C MET A 276 -17.60 -9.47 -5.85
N VAL A 277 -18.04 -8.82 -6.92
CA VAL A 277 -17.85 -9.31 -8.29
C VAL A 277 -16.36 -9.38 -8.63
N ALA A 278 -15.58 -8.36 -8.29
CA ALA A 278 -14.14 -8.36 -8.54
C ALA A 278 -13.41 -9.47 -7.78
N LEU A 279 -13.72 -9.68 -6.49
CA LEU A 279 -13.13 -10.74 -5.67
C LEU A 279 -13.52 -12.14 -6.15
N PHE A 280 -14.80 -12.33 -6.46
CA PHE A 280 -15.32 -13.60 -6.93
C PHE A 280 -14.72 -13.97 -8.29
N LEU A 281 -14.68 -13.02 -9.22
CA LEU A 281 -14.06 -13.21 -10.53
C LEU A 281 -12.56 -13.49 -10.40
N ALA A 282 -11.84 -12.75 -9.54
CA ALA A 282 -10.43 -13.01 -9.27
C ALA A 282 -10.20 -14.46 -8.78
N GLY A 283 -10.95 -14.89 -7.77
CA GLY A 283 -10.84 -16.22 -7.20
C GLY A 283 -11.18 -17.32 -8.21
N LEU A 284 -12.30 -17.18 -8.93
CA LEU A 284 -12.71 -18.13 -9.96
C LEU A 284 -11.66 -18.27 -11.07
N VAL A 285 -11.11 -17.15 -11.55
CA VAL A 285 -10.10 -17.16 -12.62
C VAL A 285 -8.80 -17.82 -12.14
N ILE A 286 -8.39 -17.57 -10.90
CA ILE A 286 -7.21 -18.24 -10.31
C ILE A 286 -7.45 -19.74 -10.17
N ILE A 287 -8.62 -20.17 -9.70
CA ILE A 287 -8.99 -21.60 -9.59
C ILE A 287 -9.07 -22.25 -10.98
N ALA A 288 -9.71 -21.58 -11.94
CA ALA A 288 -9.83 -22.07 -13.31
C ALA A 288 -8.45 -22.29 -13.95
N ASN A 289 -7.49 -21.41 -13.68
CA ASN A 289 -6.12 -21.53 -14.19
C ASN A 289 -5.42 -22.83 -13.74
N ILE A 290 -5.85 -23.43 -12.62
CA ILE A 290 -5.30 -24.71 -12.13
C ILE A 290 -5.62 -25.86 -13.09
N PHE A 291 -6.79 -25.83 -13.73
CA PHE A 291 -7.24 -26.87 -14.65
C PHE A 291 -6.72 -26.67 -16.08
N VAL A 292 -6.07 -25.54 -16.37
CA VAL A 292 -5.54 -25.26 -17.70
C VAL A 292 -4.19 -25.95 -17.88
N SER A 293 -4.11 -26.79 -18.92
CA SER A 293 -2.88 -27.48 -19.32
C SER A 293 -1.70 -26.51 -19.49
N THR A 294 -0.50 -26.96 -19.10
CA THR A 294 0.75 -26.21 -19.23
C THR A 294 1.12 -25.87 -20.68
N GLU A 295 0.55 -26.58 -21.65
CA GLU A 295 0.75 -26.33 -23.08
C GLU A 295 0.01 -25.07 -23.56
N LEU A 296 -1.09 -24.69 -22.89
CA LEU A 296 -1.90 -23.52 -23.22
C LEU A 296 -1.42 -22.27 -22.47
N GLN A 297 -0.14 -21.92 -22.64
CA GLN A 297 0.53 -20.82 -21.92
C GLN A 297 -0.16 -19.47 -22.10
N THR A 298 -0.68 -19.19 -23.30
CA THR A 298 -1.44 -17.96 -23.59
C THR A 298 -2.70 -17.86 -22.75
N VAL A 299 -3.43 -18.97 -22.59
CA VAL A 299 -4.66 -19.01 -21.77
C VAL A 299 -4.33 -18.83 -20.29
N ARG A 300 -3.29 -19.53 -19.80
CA ARG A 300 -2.82 -19.38 -18.40
C ARG A 300 -2.42 -17.95 -18.07
N THR A 301 -1.71 -17.30 -19.01
CA THR A 301 -1.30 -15.89 -18.88
C THR A 301 -2.51 -14.98 -18.89
N ALA A 302 -3.44 -15.14 -19.84
CA ALA A 302 -4.65 -14.32 -19.92
C ALA A 302 -5.47 -14.39 -18.63
N LEU A 303 -5.68 -15.60 -18.09
CA LEU A 303 -6.37 -15.79 -16.81
C LEU A 303 -5.60 -15.12 -15.67
N ALA A 304 -4.28 -15.30 -15.56
CA ALA A 304 -3.49 -14.65 -14.53
C ALA A 304 -3.57 -13.10 -14.60
N VAL A 305 -3.57 -12.54 -15.80
CA VAL A 305 -3.67 -11.09 -16.02
C VAL A 305 -5.05 -10.57 -15.59
N ILE A 306 -6.12 -11.29 -15.94
CA ILE A 306 -7.49 -10.96 -15.50
C ILE A 306 -7.58 -11.03 -13.97
N GLY A 307 -7.11 -12.13 -13.37
CA GLY A 307 -7.11 -12.30 -11.91
C GLY A 307 -6.34 -11.19 -11.19
N LYS A 308 -5.16 -10.83 -11.69
CA LYS A 308 -4.35 -9.72 -11.16
C LYS A 308 -5.08 -8.38 -11.29
N GLY A 309 -5.70 -8.12 -12.44
CA GLY A 309 -6.50 -6.92 -12.68
C GLY A 309 -7.66 -6.80 -11.70
N CYS A 310 -8.42 -7.89 -11.52
CA CYS A 310 -9.51 -7.95 -10.55
C CYS A 310 -9.05 -7.73 -9.11
N LEU A 311 -7.94 -8.34 -8.68
CA LEU A 311 -7.38 -8.11 -7.34
C LEU A 311 -6.92 -6.65 -7.14
N SER A 312 -6.36 -6.02 -8.17
CA SER A 312 -6.02 -4.60 -8.12
C SER A 312 -7.25 -3.70 -8.01
N ALA A 313 -8.30 -4.00 -8.79
CA ALA A 313 -9.59 -3.32 -8.66
C ALA A 313 -10.16 -3.48 -7.24
N SER A 314 -10.15 -4.69 -6.68
CA SER A 314 -10.56 -4.96 -5.30
C SER A 314 -9.75 -4.16 -4.28
N PHE A 315 -8.44 -3.99 -4.47
CA PHE A 315 -7.61 -3.15 -3.61
C PHE A 315 -8.10 -1.69 -3.60
N ASN A 316 -8.31 -1.09 -4.77
CA ASN A 316 -8.78 0.31 -4.85
C ASN A 316 -10.19 0.45 -4.23
N CYS A 317 -11.07 -0.50 -4.50
CA CYS A 317 -12.41 -0.53 -3.94
C CYS A 317 -12.40 -0.65 -2.42
N VAL A 318 -11.62 -1.58 -1.83
CA VAL A 318 -11.62 -1.79 -0.38
C VAL A 318 -11.02 -0.59 0.37
N PHE A 319 -10.04 0.10 -0.21
CA PHE A 319 -9.51 1.36 0.34
C PHE A 319 -10.61 2.40 0.51
N LEU A 320 -11.38 2.68 -0.56
CA LEU A 320 -12.48 3.63 -0.53
C LEU A 320 -13.61 3.16 0.39
N TYR A 321 -14.04 1.91 0.22
CA TYR A 321 -15.17 1.36 0.94
C TYR A 321 -14.93 1.32 2.46
N THR A 322 -13.71 1.04 2.90
CA THR A 322 -13.32 1.11 4.32
C THR A 322 -13.49 2.53 4.87
N THR A 323 -13.17 3.57 4.08
CA THR A 323 -13.34 4.95 4.52
C THR A 323 -14.80 5.41 4.55
N GLU A 324 -15.67 4.80 3.76
CA GLU A 324 -17.11 5.10 3.74
C GLU A 324 -17.88 4.32 4.82
N LEU A 325 -17.45 3.11 5.17
CA LEU A 325 -18.10 2.26 6.17
C LEU A 325 -17.82 2.69 7.62
N TYR A 326 -16.58 3.12 7.91
CA TYR A 326 -16.22 3.51 9.26
C TYR A 326 -16.57 4.99 9.53
N PRO A 327 -17.18 5.28 10.70
CA PRO A 327 -17.50 6.64 11.07
C PRO A 327 -16.25 7.46 11.32
N THR A 328 -16.37 8.77 11.11
CA THR A 328 -15.25 9.74 11.16
C THR A 328 -14.29 9.53 12.34
N PRO A 329 -14.74 9.25 13.59
CA PRO A 329 -13.85 9.09 14.75
C PRO A 329 -12.93 7.87 14.69
N ILE A 330 -13.37 6.76 14.08
CA ILE A 330 -12.63 5.48 14.02
C ILE A 330 -12.17 5.11 12.61
N ARG A 331 -12.52 5.93 11.60
CA ARG A 331 -12.19 5.71 10.18
C ARG A 331 -10.72 5.44 9.93
N GLN A 332 -9.85 6.28 10.49
CA GLN A 332 -8.39 6.12 10.35
C GLN A 332 -7.89 4.85 11.04
N THR A 333 -8.41 4.54 12.22
CA THR A 333 -8.06 3.32 12.98
C THR A 333 -8.48 2.07 12.21
N GLY A 334 -9.69 2.06 11.65
CA GLY A 334 -10.21 0.95 10.83
C GLY A 334 -9.41 0.75 9.54
N LEU A 335 -9.07 1.84 8.84
CA LEU A 335 -8.21 1.77 7.65
C LEU A 335 -6.78 1.27 7.99
N GLY A 336 -6.21 1.74 9.10
CA GLY A 336 -4.91 1.31 9.59
C GLY A 336 -4.88 -0.19 9.95
N PHE A 337 -5.94 -0.69 10.58
CA PHE A 337 -6.08 -2.12 10.87
C PHE A 337 -6.27 -2.95 9.60
N GLY A 338 -7.13 -2.51 8.67
CA GLY A 338 -7.29 -3.16 7.36
C GLY A 338 -5.95 -3.25 6.61
N SER A 339 -5.17 -2.18 6.59
CA SER A 339 -3.82 -2.19 6.01
C SER A 339 -2.89 -3.17 6.72
N THR A 340 -2.98 -3.29 8.05
CA THR A 340 -2.24 -4.28 8.83
C THR A 340 -2.60 -5.71 8.41
N MET A 341 -3.89 -6.02 8.27
CA MET A 341 -4.35 -7.32 7.78
C MET A 341 -3.88 -7.61 6.35
N ALA A 342 -3.83 -6.60 5.48
CA ALA A 342 -3.23 -6.73 4.15
C ALA A 342 -1.75 -7.12 4.25
N ARG A 343 -0.96 -6.49 5.13
CA ARG A 343 0.44 -6.87 5.35
C ARG A 343 0.58 -8.28 5.88
N VAL A 344 -0.27 -8.72 6.80
CA VAL A 344 -0.30 -10.10 7.27
C VAL A 344 -0.56 -11.05 6.09
N GLY A 345 -1.52 -10.74 5.22
CA GLY A 345 -1.75 -11.50 3.98
C GLY A 345 -0.50 -11.58 3.09
N GLY A 346 0.21 -10.47 2.91
CA GLY A 346 1.48 -10.44 2.18
C GLY A 346 2.63 -11.21 2.83
N ILE A 347 2.65 -11.36 4.16
CA ILE A 347 3.63 -12.17 4.89
C ILE A 347 3.34 -13.67 4.72
N VAL A 348 2.05 -14.04 4.79
CA VAL A 348 1.59 -15.43 4.70
C VAL A 348 1.65 -15.96 3.26
N ALA A 349 1.47 -15.11 2.26
CA ALA A 349 1.44 -15.53 0.86
C ALA A 349 2.71 -16.29 0.41
N PRO A 350 3.94 -15.77 0.58
CA PRO A 350 5.15 -16.52 0.23
C PRO A 350 5.31 -17.82 1.03
N LEU A 351 4.89 -17.85 2.30
CA LEU A 351 4.95 -19.06 3.14
C LEU A 351 4.05 -20.17 2.56
N VAL A 352 2.87 -19.82 2.07
CA VAL A 352 1.99 -20.77 1.37
C VAL A 352 2.63 -21.26 0.06
N LYS A 353 3.36 -20.39 -0.65
CA LYS A 353 4.08 -20.79 -1.86
C LYS A 353 5.23 -21.76 -1.58
N MET A 354 5.77 -21.80 -0.36
CA MET A 354 6.78 -22.81 0.00
C MET A 354 6.22 -24.23 -0.03
N MET A 355 4.90 -24.40 0.15
CA MET A 355 4.25 -25.72 0.08
C MET A 355 4.18 -26.28 -1.35
N ASP A 356 4.46 -25.48 -2.38
CA ASP A 356 4.47 -25.88 -3.80
C ASP A 356 5.40 -27.07 -4.08
N GLU A 357 6.47 -27.22 -3.28
CA GLU A 357 7.42 -28.33 -3.42
C GLU A 357 6.84 -29.67 -2.95
N TYR A 358 5.88 -29.65 -2.02
CA TYR A 358 5.23 -30.85 -1.48
C TYR A 358 3.89 -31.11 -2.15
N TYR A 359 3.11 -30.05 -2.38
CA TYR A 359 1.76 -30.11 -2.94
C TYR A 359 1.57 -28.99 -3.99
N PRO A 360 1.93 -29.21 -5.26
CA PRO A 360 1.88 -28.19 -6.31
C PRO A 360 0.48 -27.58 -6.56
N PHE A 361 -0.57 -28.33 -6.29
CA PHE A 361 -1.96 -27.87 -6.44
C PHE A 361 -2.40 -26.92 -5.31
N LEU A 362 -1.79 -27.04 -4.12
CA LEU A 362 -2.29 -26.40 -2.91
C LEU A 362 -2.14 -24.86 -2.93
N PRO A 363 -0.98 -24.26 -3.27
CA PRO A 363 -0.85 -22.80 -3.25
C PRO A 363 -1.82 -22.08 -4.19
N PRO A 364 -1.93 -22.46 -5.49
CA PRO A 364 -2.91 -21.85 -6.39
C PRO A 364 -4.36 -22.00 -5.91
N ALA A 365 -4.71 -23.16 -5.35
CA ALA A 365 -6.05 -23.40 -4.80
C ALA A 365 -6.35 -22.46 -3.62
N VAL A 366 -5.41 -22.31 -2.68
CA VAL A 366 -5.58 -21.42 -1.52
C VAL A 366 -5.64 -19.95 -1.94
N TYR A 367 -4.82 -19.52 -2.91
CA TYR A 367 -4.88 -18.17 -3.48
C TYR A 367 -6.18 -17.89 -4.24
N GLY A 368 -6.84 -18.91 -4.78
CA GLY A 368 -8.12 -18.78 -5.48
C GLY A 368 -9.34 -18.84 -4.55
N VAL A 369 -9.29 -19.70 -3.52
CA VAL A 369 -10.39 -19.87 -2.55
C VAL A 369 -10.49 -18.67 -1.62
N ALA A 370 -9.37 -18.09 -1.19
CA ALA A 370 -9.40 -16.95 -0.28
C ALA A 370 -10.21 -15.76 -0.84
N PRO A 371 -10.05 -15.31 -2.10
CA PRO A 371 -10.88 -14.26 -2.69
C PRO A 371 -12.36 -14.63 -2.79
N VAL A 372 -12.70 -15.89 -3.06
CA VAL A 372 -14.10 -16.35 -3.08
C VAL A 372 -14.73 -16.23 -1.70
N VAL A 373 -14.04 -16.67 -0.65
CA VAL A 373 -14.50 -16.52 0.74
C VAL A 373 -14.64 -15.03 1.10
N ALA A 374 -13.68 -14.20 0.68
CA ALA A 374 -13.74 -12.76 0.89
C ALA A 374 -14.89 -12.09 0.12
N ALA A 375 -15.27 -12.59 -1.06
CA ALA A 375 -16.43 -12.10 -1.80
C ALA A 375 -17.73 -12.38 -1.02
N VAL A 376 -17.84 -13.56 -0.40
CA VAL A 376 -18.97 -13.89 0.47
C VAL A 376 -18.98 -12.98 1.71
N ALA A 377 -17.83 -12.77 2.36
CA ALA A 377 -17.70 -11.85 3.48
C ALA A 377 -18.07 -10.41 3.11
N ALA A 378 -17.63 -9.92 1.94
CA ALA A 378 -18.02 -8.62 1.40
C ALA A 378 -19.53 -8.52 1.14
N GLY A 379 -20.17 -9.65 0.84
CA GLY A 379 -21.62 -9.75 0.72
C GLY A 379 -22.40 -9.46 2.01
N PHE A 380 -21.77 -9.53 3.18
CA PHE A 380 -22.39 -9.16 4.45
C PHE A 380 -22.15 -7.70 4.86
N LEU A 381 -21.45 -6.92 4.03
CA LEU A 381 -21.25 -5.49 4.28
C LEU A 381 -22.43 -4.66 3.73
N PRO A 382 -22.76 -3.51 4.36
CA PRO A 382 -23.82 -2.62 3.88
C PRO A 382 -23.35 -1.81 2.67
N GLU A 383 -24.23 -1.54 1.71
CA GLU A 383 -23.91 -0.70 0.55
C GLU A 383 -23.75 0.78 0.95
N THR A 384 -22.82 1.51 0.32
CA THR A 384 -22.51 2.92 0.63
C THR A 384 -22.81 3.88 -0.51
N LEU A 385 -23.26 3.38 -1.67
CA LEU A 385 -23.62 4.21 -2.81
C LEU A 385 -24.71 5.24 -2.44
N ASN A 386 -24.40 6.52 -2.66
CA ASN A 386 -25.27 7.68 -2.40
C ASN A 386 -25.74 7.83 -0.94
N MET A 387 -25.07 7.18 0.02
CA MET A 387 -25.34 7.40 1.45
C MET A 387 -24.44 8.50 2.01
N PRO A 388 -24.91 9.30 2.98
CA PRO A 388 -24.04 10.21 3.71
C PRO A 388 -22.97 9.43 4.49
N LEU A 389 -21.80 10.06 4.67
CA LEU A 389 -20.74 9.47 5.49
C LEU A 389 -21.18 9.50 6.96
N PRO A 390 -21.04 8.40 7.70
CA PRO A 390 -21.40 8.39 9.11
C PRO A 390 -20.41 9.24 9.91
N ASP A 391 -20.95 10.17 10.68
CA ASP A 391 -20.17 11.09 11.52
C ASP A 391 -20.03 10.58 12.95
N THR A 392 -20.99 9.77 13.41
CA THR A 392 -20.99 9.17 14.76
C THR A 392 -21.06 7.64 14.73
N ILE A 393 -20.66 7.00 15.83
CA ILE A 393 -20.78 5.54 15.99
C ILE A 393 -22.26 5.11 16.08
N GLU A 394 -23.08 5.97 16.67
CA GLU A 394 -24.52 5.77 16.86
C GLU A 394 -25.29 5.80 15.54
N GLU A 395 -24.82 6.51 14.52
CA GLU A 395 -25.41 6.50 13.16
C GLU A 395 -25.16 5.19 12.40
N VAL A 396 -24.20 4.37 12.86
CA VAL A 396 -23.83 3.10 12.22
C VAL A 396 -24.49 1.90 12.92
N GLU A 397 -24.84 2.04 14.19
CA GLU A 397 -25.65 1.05 14.93
C GLU A 397 -27.12 1.11 14.54
#